data_AF-A0A1I5XV49-F1
#
_entry.id   AF-A0A1I5XV49-F1
#
_cell.length_a   1.000
_cell.length_b   1.000
_cell.length_c   1.000
_cell.angle_alpha   90.00
_cell.angle_beta   90.00
_cell.angle_gamma   90.00
#
_symmetry.space_group_name_H-M   'P 1'
#
loop_
_entity.id
_entity.type
_entity.pdbx_description
1 polymer ?
#
loop_
_entity_poly.entity_id
_entity_poly.type
_entity_poly.pdbx_seq_one_letter_code
_entity_poly.pdbx_strand_id
1 'polypeptide(L)'
;MKRKKLTRRNAYLKDLNEWNEHKYSPGHWTGGNIPPHVKYGGKPMGIVMFVIGLVNIIAVIVALFFSSRFDYSMILAVGLSIIMFIGGARKIKRR
;
A
#
# COMPACT_ATOMS: atom_id res chain seq x y z
N MET A 1 -21.93 -31.75 6.59
CA MET A 1 -20.59 -31.19 6.88
C MET A 1 -20.72 -29.74 7.36
N LYS A 2 -20.57 -29.44 8.66
CA LYS A 2 -20.57 -28.05 9.17
C LYS A 2 -19.22 -27.41 8.84
N ARG A 3 -19.15 -26.46 7.89
CA ARG A 3 -17.95 -25.63 7.65
C ARG A 3 -17.61 -24.89 8.94
N LYS A 4 -16.51 -25.27 9.61
CA LYS A 4 -15.97 -24.51 10.75
C LYS A 4 -15.72 -23.07 10.28
N LYS A 5 -16.37 -22.08 10.91
CA LYS A 5 -16.09 -20.66 10.68
C LYS A 5 -14.62 -20.42 11.04
N LEU A 6 -13.78 -20.15 10.05
CA LEU A 6 -12.40 -19.75 10.27
C LEU A 6 -12.38 -18.43 11.04
N THR A 7 -11.64 -18.38 12.13
CA THR A 7 -11.38 -17.13 12.86
C THR A 7 -10.58 -16.17 11.97
N ARG A 8 -10.71 -14.85 12.17
CA ARG A 8 -9.96 -13.84 11.38
C ARG A 8 -8.45 -14.11 11.38
N ARG A 9 -7.89 -14.58 12.51
CA ARG A 9 -6.48 -14.93 12.64
C ARG A 9 -6.09 -16.09 11.72
N ASN A 10 -6.87 -17.16 11.71
CA ASN A 10 -6.58 -18.32 10.87
C ASN A 10 -6.74 -18.01 9.38
N ALA A 11 -7.67 -17.12 9.03
CA ALA A 11 -7.79 -16.61 7.66
C ALA A 11 -6.55 -15.80 7.23
N TYR A 12 -6.09 -14.88 8.08
CA TYR A 12 -4.86 -14.12 7.82
C TYR A 12 -3.63 -15.02 7.64
N LEU A 13 -3.45 -16.02 8.50
CA LEU A 13 -2.32 -16.95 8.41
C LEU A 13 -2.38 -17.80 7.14
N LYS A 14 -3.58 -18.22 6.72
CA LYS A 14 -3.76 -18.95 5.47
C LYS A 14 -3.38 -18.08 4.28
N ASP A 15 -3.92 -16.86 4.21
CA ASP A 15 -3.60 -15.92 3.13
C ASP A 15 -2.11 -15.54 3.12
N LEU A 16 -1.47 -15.50 4.29
CA LEU A 16 -0.03 -15.24 4.41
C LEU A 16 0.82 -16.40 3.86
N ASN A 17 0.39 -17.63 4.11
CA ASN A 17 1.06 -18.80 3.55
C ASN A 17 0.91 -18.84 2.02
N GLU A 18 -0.30 -18.59 1.52
CA GLU A 18 -0.58 -18.47 0.08
C GLU A 18 0.26 -17.36 -0.58
N TRP A 19 0.38 -16.20 0.09
CA TRP A 19 1.25 -15.12 -0.38
C TRP A 19 2.72 -15.56 -0.49
N ASN A 20 3.24 -16.29 0.50
CA ASN A 20 4.64 -16.76 0.47
C ASN A 20 4.90 -17.75 -0.67
N GLU A 21 3.96 -18.65 -0.93
CA GLU A 21 4.08 -19.66 -1.98
C GLU A 21 4.00 -19.04 -3.39
N HIS A 22 3.18 -18.01 -3.56
CA HIS A 22 2.90 -17.42 -4.87
C HIS A 22 3.49 -16.02 -5.10
N LYS A 23 4.36 -15.50 -4.23
CA LYS A 23 4.81 -14.09 -4.29
C LYS A 23 5.45 -13.68 -5.63
N TYR A 24 6.00 -14.63 -6.37
CA TYR A 24 6.63 -14.43 -7.68
C TYR A 24 5.83 -15.00 -8.85
N SER A 25 4.60 -15.47 -8.63
CA SER A 25 3.71 -15.97 -9.68
C SER A 25 2.84 -14.82 -10.21
N PRO A 26 3.21 -14.13 -11.30
CA PRO A 26 2.50 -12.93 -11.75
C PRO A 26 1.02 -13.18 -12.05
N GLY A 27 0.69 -14.34 -12.63
CA GLY A 27 -0.70 -14.71 -12.91
C GLY A 27 -1.58 -14.95 -11.68
N HIS A 28 -0.97 -15.16 -10.50
CA HIS A 28 -1.70 -15.34 -9.25
C HIS A 28 -2.23 -14.00 -8.70
N TRP A 29 -1.58 -12.88 -9.03
CA TRP A 29 -1.89 -11.55 -8.49
C TRP A 29 -2.70 -10.66 -9.44
N THR A 30 -2.83 -11.03 -10.72
CA THR A 30 -3.61 -10.28 -11.71
C THR A 30 -5.12 -10.43 -11.55
N GLY A 31 -5.59 -11.45 -10.82
CA GLY A 31 -7.02 -11.77 -10.62
C GLY A 31 -7.70 -11.10 -9.42
N GLY A 32 -7.10 -10.06 -8.83
CA GLY A 32 -7.64 -9.41 -7.63
C GLY A 32 -7.26 -10.11 -6.32
N ASN A 33 -6.39 -11.14 -6.38
CA ASN A 33 -5.69 -11.60 -5.18
C ASN A 33 -4.70 -10.49 -4.79
N ILE A 34 -4.73 -10.07 -3.53
CA ILE A 34 -3.91 -8.97 -3.02
C ILE A 34 -3.19 -9.40 -1.77
N PRO A 35 -1.97 -8.88 -1.52
CA PRO A 35 -1.19 -9.26 -0.38
C PRO A 35 -1.96 -9.12 0.94
N PRO A 36 -1.76 -10.03 1.91
CA PRO A 36 -2.45 -10.00 3.19
C PRO A 36 -2.24 -8.67 3.94
N HIS A 37 -1.05 -8.09 3.86
CA HIS A 37 -0.75 -6.80 4.49
C HIS A 37 -1.55 -5.64 3.86
N VAL A 38 -1.92 -5.74 2.59
CA VAL A 38 -2.80 -4.77 1.92
C VAL A 38 -4.26 -5.02 2.29
N LYS A 39 -4.69 -6.30 2.20
CA LYS A 39 -6.06 -6.78 2.45
C LYS A 39 -6.52 -6.57 3.89
N TYR A 40 -5.66 -6.86 4.86
CA TYR A 40 -5.96 -6.77 6.29
C TYR A 40 -5.36 -5.54 6.97
N GLY A 41 -4.58 -4.72 6.25
CA GLY A 41 -3.97 -3.52 6.82
C GLY A 41 -5.04 -2.53 7.27
N GLY A 42 -5.18 -2.33 8.58
CA GLY A 42 -6.16 -1.42 9.17
C GLY A 42 -5.74 0.05 9.16
N LYS A 43 -6.36 0.85 10.04
CA LYS A 43 -6.00 2.26 10.30
C LYS A 43 -4.50 2.54 10.43
N PRO A 44 -3.68 1.77 11.18
CA PRO A 44 -2.26 2.09 11.33
C PRO A 44 -1.52 2.08 9.99
N MET A 45 -1.83 1.13 9.10
CA MET A 45 -1.24 1.09 7.76
C MET A 45 -1.67 2.30 6.91
N GLY A 46 -2.92 2.73 7.04
CA GLY A 46 -3.42 3.95 6.39
C GLY A 46 -2.69 5.21 6.85
N ILE A 47 -2.44 5.34 8.16
CA ILE A 47 -1.69 6.45 8.75
C ILE A 47 -0.25 6.45 8.25
N VAL A 48 0.44 5.30 8.25
CA VAL A 48 1.81 5.19 7.74
C VAL A 48 1.89 5.59 6.27
N MET A 49 0.97 5.08 5.43
CA MET A 49 0.91 5.46 4.00
C MET A 49 0.66 6.96 3.82
N PHE A 50 -0.22 7.55 4.63
CA PHE A 50 -0.52 8.97 4.58
C PHE A 50 0.69 9.82 4.97
N VAL A 51 1.38 9.47 6.06
CA VAL A 51 2.57 10.19 6.54
C VAL A 51 3.71 10.08 5.54
N ILE A 52 3.99 8.89 5.00
CA ILE A 52 5.02 8.70 3.96
C ILE A 52 4.69 9.55 2.73
N GLY A 53 3.43 9.53 2.27
CA GLY A 53 2.99 10.36 1.16
C GLY A 53 3.20 11.85 1.43
N LEU A 54 2.85 12.34 2.62
CA LEU A 54 3.01 13.75 3.01
C LEU A 54 4.49 14.16 3.05
N VAL A 55 5.34 13.34 3.69
CA VAL A 55 6.79 13.60 3.78
C VAL A 55 7.40 13.67 2.38
N ASN A 56 6.98 12.80 1.47
CA ASN A 56 7.50 12.74 0.11
C ASN A 56 7.04 13.96 -0.72
N ILE A 57 5.80 14.44 -0.55
CA ILE A 57 5.33 15.72 -1.13
C ILE A 57 6.21 16.88 -0.66
N ILE A 58 6.47 16.98 0.65
CA ILE A 58 7.31 18.04 1.21
C ILE A 58 8.73 17.95 0.63
N ALA A 59 9.30 16.75 0.56
CA ALA A 59 10.63 16.53 -0.01
C ALA A 59 10.71 16.97 -1.48
N VAL A 60 9.69 16.69 -2.30
CA VAL A 60 9.63 17.16 -3.69
C VAL A 60 9.54 18.69 -3.75
N ILE A 61 8.68 19.31 -2.92
CA ILE A 61 8.56 20.78 -2.88
C ILE A 61 9.91 21.40 -2.55
N VAL A 62 10.59 20.90 -1.51
CA VAL A 62 11.93 21.34 -1.13
C VAL A 62 12.89 21.16 -2.30
N ALA A 63 12.91 19.99 -2.93
CA ALA A 63 13.77 19.74 -4.08
C ALA A 63 13.54 20.75 -5.21
N LEU A 64 12.29 21.12 -5.53
CA LEU A 64 11.98 22.11 -6.56
C LEU A 64 12.57 23.51 -6.26
N PHE A 65 12.69 23.89 -4.98
CA PHE A 65 13.31 25.17 -4.59
C PHE A 65 14.85 25.15 -4.66
N PHE A 66 15.47 24.00 -4.43
CA PHE A 66 16.94 23.87 -4.40
C PHE A 66 17.54 23.35 -5.72
N SER A 67 16.71 22.82 -6.63
CA SER A 67 17.17 22.26 -7.90
C SER A 67 17.14 23.31 -9.01
N SER A 68 18.29 23.58 -9.63
CA SER A 68 18.36 24.43 -10.83
C SER A 68 17.94 23.72 -12.12
N ARG A 69 17.70 22.40 -12.06
CA ARG A 69 17.32 21.56 -13.20
C ARG A 69 16.14 20.68 -12.82
N PHE A 70 15.22 20.53 -13.77
CA PHE A 70 14.07 19.65 -13.62
C PHE A 70 14.47 18.21 -13.96
N ASP A 71 14.30 17.29 -13.02
CA ASP A 71 14.54 15.86 -13.22
C ASP A 71 13.20 15.14 -13.46
N TYR A 72 13.11 14.37 -14.55
CA TYR A 72 11.92 13.57 -14.87
C TYR A 72 11.59 12.54 -13.78
N SER A 73 12.58 12.13 -12.97
CA SER A 73 12.35 11.28 -11.80
C SER A 73 11.41 11.92 -10.76
N MET A 74 11.32 13.25 -10.71
CA MET A 74 10.40 13.97 -9.84
C MET A 74 8.93 13.70 -10.19
N ILE A 75 8.61 13.45 -11.46
CA ILE A 75 7.25 13.13 -11.90
C ILE A 75 6.80 11.80 -11.27
N LEU A 76 7.70 10.80 -11.24
CA LEU A 76 7.44 9.51 -10.59
C LEU A 76 7.30 9.67 -9.08
N ALA A 77 8.15 10.49 -8.45
CA ALA A 77 8.08 10.77 -7.02
C ALA A 77 6.74 11.43 -6.64
N VAL A 78 6.28 12.42 -7.41
CA VAL A 78 4.96 13.05 -7.23
C VAL A 78 3.83 12.04 -7.41
N GLY A 79 3.87 11.24 -8.48
CA GLY A 79 2.87 10.21 -8.74
C GLY A 79 2.74 9.21 -7.60
N LEU A 80 3.86 8.67 -7.11
CA LEU A 80 3.89 7.76 -5.96
C LEU A 80 3.36 8.43 -4.69
N SER A 81 3.74 9.68 -4.46
CA SER A 81 3.30 10.44 -3.27
C SER A 81 1.79 10.65 -3.25
N ILE A 82 1.19 11.00 -4.40
CA ILE A 82 -0.26 11.16 -4.55
C ILE A 82 -0.98 9.82 -4.31
N ILE A 83 -0.48 8.72 -4.88
CA ILE A 83 -1.07 7.39 -4.69
C ILE A 83 -1.04 6.99 -3.21
N MET A 84 0.10 7.20 -2.53
CA MET A 84 0.23 6.88 -1.09
C MET A 84 -0.65 7.77 -0.23
N PHE A 85 -0.73 9.06 -0.53
CA PHE A 85 -1.56 10.03 0.19
C PHE A 85 -3.06 9.68 0.07
N ILE A 86 -3.55 9.47 -1.15
CA ILE A 86 -4.95 9.08 -1.40
C ILE A 86 -5.25 7.70 -0.82
N GLY A 87 -4.34 6.74 -0.99
CA GLY A 87 -4.46 5.38 -0.45
C GLY A 87 -4.57 5.39 1.08
N GLY A 88 -3.68 6.14 1.74
CA GLY A 88 -3.69 6.36 3.18
C GLY A 88 -4.98 7.02 3.66
N ALA A 89 -5.37 8.15 3.04
CA ALA A 89 -6.59 8.88 3.38
C ALA A 89 -7.86 8.02 3.24
N ARG A 90 -8.00 7.26 2.14
CA ARG A 90 -9.14 6.34 1.94
C ARG A 90 -9.18 5.26 3.02
N LYS A 91 -8.03 4.72 3.41
CA LYS A 91 -7.94 3.65 4.41
C LYS A 91 -8.24 4.16 5.82
N ILE A 92 -7.91 5.42 6.12
CA ILE A 92 -8.28 6.11 7.37
C ILE A 92 -9.79 6.39 7.42
N LYS A 93 -10.38 6.80 6.29
CA LYS A 93 -11.80 7.20 6.16
C LYS A 93 -12.80 6.02 6.12
N ARG A 94 -12.38 4.78 5.79
CA ARG A 94 -13.26 3.59 5.72
C ARG A 94 -13.77 3.07 7.09
N ARG A 95 -14.27 3.96 7.95
CA ARG A 95 -15.22 3.63 9.03
C ARG A 95 -16.51 4.36 8.79
#